data_AF-A0A349MI79-F1
#
_entry.id   AF-A0A349MI79-F1
#
_cell.length_a   1.000
_cell.length_b   1.000
_cell.length_c   1.000
_cell.angle_alpha   90.00
_cell.angle_beta   90.00
_cell.angle_gamma   90.00
#
_symmetry.space_group_name_H-M   'P 1'
#
loop_
_entity.id
_entity.type
_entity.pdbx_description
1 polymer ?
#
loop_
_entity_poly.entity_id
_entity_poly.type
_entity_poly.pdbx_seq_one_letter_code
_entity_poly.pdbx_strand_id
1 'polypeptide(L)' 'MILPGSGFKEEIARRMGTTKSAVSRLESSLGDSRHSPSIATLRKYAQAVGCRVEIHLVPR' A
#
# COMPACT_ATOMS: atom_id res chain seq x y z
N MET A 1 -9.89 -12.01 4.48
CA MET A 1 -9.52 -10.92 5.42
C MET A 1 -8.16 -11.29 5.98
N ILE A 2 -7.10 -10.50 5.71
CA ILE A 2 -5.74 -10.83 6.16
C ILE A 2 -5.62 -10.40 7.63
N LEU A 3 -5.31 -11.33 8.53
CA LEU A 3 -5.12 -11.04 9.94
C LEU A 3 -3.78 -10.31 10.14
N PRO A 4 -3.71 -9.24 10.95
CA PRO A 4 -2.46 -8.53 11.24
C PRO A 4 -1.57 -9.40 12.15
N GLY A 5 -0.82 -10.31 11.52
CA GLY A 5 0.26 -11.09 12.13
C GLY A 5 1.58 -10.80 11.43
N SER A 6 2.68 -11.25 12.03
CA SER A 6 4.09 -11.00 11.63
C SER A 6 4.45 -11.30 10.16
N GLY A 7 3.58 -11.99 9.40
CA GLY A 7 3.75 -12.29 7.95
C GLY A 7 2.95 -11.40 6.98
N PHE A 8 2.25 -10.37 7.45
CA PHE A 8 1.40 -9.52 6.59
C PHE A 8 2.17 -8.85 5.44
N LYS A 9 3.35 -8.30 5.75
CA LYS A 9 4.18 -7.58 4.76
C LYS A 9 4.81 -8.52 3.74
N GLU A 10 5.26 -9.70 4.16
CA GLU A 10 5.72 -10.76 3.25
C GLU A 10 4.62 -11.17 2.27
N GLU A 11 3.39 -11.39 2.74
CA GLU A 11 2.28 -11.80 1.89
C GLU A 11 1.87 -10.70 0.90
N ILE A 12 1.83 -9.43 1.34
CA ILE A 12 1.61 -8.29 0.44
C ILE A 12 2.70 -8.20 -0.61
N ALA A 13 3.97 -8.31 -0.20
CA ALA A 13 5.11 -8.23 -1.09
C ALA A 13 5.01 -9.31 -2.18
N ARG A 14 4.68 -10.55 -1.79
CA ARG A 14 4.43 -11.67 -2.69
C ARG A 14 3.30 -11.38 -3.68
N ARG A 15 2.16 -10.84 -3.20
CA ARG A 15 1.01 -10.50 -4.07
C ARG A 15 1.28 -9.32 -4.99
N MET A 16 2.07 -8.34 -4.56
CA MET A 16 2.47 -7.19 -5.36
C MET A 16 3.61 -7.50 -6.34
N GLY A 17 4.25 -8.67 -6.24
CA GLY A 17 5.46 -8.99 -7.00
C GLY A 17 6.64 -8.09 -6.65
N THR A 18 6.75 -7.70 -5.37
CA THR A 18 7.78 -6.78 -4.87
C THR A 18 8.45 -7.34 -3.60
N THR A 19 9.37 -6.58 -3.01
CA THR A 19 10.09 -6.98 -1.79
C THR A 19 9.43 -6.43 -0.54
N LYS A 20 9.65 -7.08 0.61
CA LYS A 20 9.19 -6.60 1.93
C LYS A 20 9.67 -5.17 2.22
N SER A 21 10.90 -4.83 1.83
CA SER A 21 11.47 -3.49 1.99
C SER A 21 10.78 -2.44 1.13
N ALA A 22 10.35 -2.79 -0.10
CA ALA A 22 9.57 -1.91 -0.95
C ALA A 22 8.18 -1.63 -0.35
N VAL A 23 7.52 -2.65 0.20
CA VAL A 23 6.24 -2.49 0.92
C VAL A 23 6.42 -1.59 2.15
N SER A 24 7.48 -1.82 2.95
CA SER A 24 7.72 -0.99 4.13
C SER A 24 7.99 0.48 3.78
N ARG A 25 8.71 0.75 2.69
CA ARG A 25 8.91 2.13 2.20
C ARG A 25 7.60 2.76 1.75
N LEU A 26 6.77 2.01 1.02
CA LEU A 26 5.45 2.48 0.59
C LEU A 26 4.56 2.86 1.77
N GLU A 27 4.56 2.05 2.84
CA GLU A 27 3.81 2.34 4.07
C GLU A 27 4.33 3.59 4.79
N SER A 28 5.66 3.78 4.85
CA SER A 28 6.25 5.01 5.39
C SER A 28 5.91 6.24 4.53
N SER A 29 5.96 6.11 3.20
CA SER A 29 5.65 7.18 2.24
C SER A 29 4.16 7.56 2.19
N LEU A 30 3.26 6.69 2.68
CA LEU A 30 1.83 7.00 2.84
C LEU A 30 1.57 7.98 4.00
N GLY A 31 2.40 7.93 5.06
CA GLY A 31 2.29 8.82 6.21
C GLY A 31 3.01 10.16 6.02
N ASP A 32 4.02 10.21 5.16
CA ASP A 32 4.84 11.38 4.91
C ASP A 32 4.44 12.11 3.62
N SER A 33 4.20 13.43 3.71
CA SER A 33 3.85 14.29 2.56
C SER A 33 5.02 14.54 1.59
N ARG A 34 6.20 13.92 1.81
CA ARG A 34 7.41 14.20 1.03
C ARG A 34 7.51 13.44 -0.29
N HIS A 35 6.95 12.23 -0.39
CA HIS A 35 7.00 11.41 -1.61
C HIS A 35 5.70 10.61 -1.70
N SER A 36 4.66 11.23 -2.26
CA SER A 36 3.40 10.52 -2.48
C SER A 36 3.61 9.41 -3.51
N PRO A 37 3.36 8.13 -3.15
CA PRO A 37 3.40 7.05 -4.13
C PRO A 37 2.35 7.29 -5.21
N SER A 38 2.64 6.82 -6.44
CA SER A 38 1.70 6.98 -7.55
C SER A 38 0.36 6.31 -7.25
N ILE A 39 -0.72 6.82 -7.84
CA ILE A 39 -2.06 6.17 -7.76
C ILE A 39 -1.99 4.73 -8.27
N ALA A 40 -1.19 4.45 -9.29
CA ALA A 40 -0.97 3.08 -9.79
C ALA A 40 -0.39 2.16 -8.71
N THR A 41 0.55 2.68 -7.92
CA THR A 41 1.14 1.96 -6.78
C THR A 41 0.11 1.71 -5.68
N LEU A 42 -0.69 2.72 -5.33
CA LEU A 42 -1.77 2.58 -4.34
C LEU A 42 -2.79 1.51 -4.75
N ARG A 43 -3.16 1.48 -6.03
CA ARG A 43 -4.09 0.46 -6.56
C ARG A 43 -3.55 -0.96 -6.43
N LYS A 44 -2.26 -1.18 -6.73
CA LYS A 44 -1.61 -2.49 -6.57
C LYS A 44 -1.56 -2.94 -5.11
N TYR A 45 -1.24 -2.00 -4.21
CA TYR A 45 -1.23 -2.29 -2.77
C TYR A 45 -2.64 -2.63 -2.28
N ALA A 46 -3.65 -1.84 -2.64
CA ALA A 46 -5.05 -2.11 -2.30
C ALA A 46 -5.50 -3.49 -2.80
N GLN A 47 -5.19 -3.84 -4.05
CA GLN A 47 -5.48 -5.17 -4.60
C GLN A 47 -4.81 -6.29 -3.80
N ALA A 48 -3.55 -6.11 -3.38
CA ALA A 48 -2.82 -7.10 -2.58
C ALA A 48 -3.45 -7.33 -1.20
N VAL A 49 -3.99 -6.28 -0.57
CA VAL A 49 -4.68 -6.38 0.73
C VAL A 49 -6.17 -6.72 0.61
N GLY A 50 -6.72 -6.74 -0.60
CA GLY A 50 -8.15 -6.99 -0.85
C GLY A 50 -9.05 -5.78 -0.62
N CYS A 51 -8.50 -4.57 -0.78
CA CYS A 51 -9.20 -3.29 -0.67
C CYS A 51 -9.27 -2.59 -2.04
N ARG A 52 -10.01 -1.47 -2.09
CA ARG A 52 -10.05 -0.54 -3.23
C ARG A 52 -9.51 0.83 -2.82
N VAL A 53 -8.95 1.56 -3.77
CA VAL A 53 -8.55 2.96 -3.57
C VAL A 53 -9.72 3.85 -3.98
N GLU A 54 -10.11 4.77 -3.10
CA GLU A 54 -11.11 5.82 -3.39
C GLU A 54 -10.43 7.19 -3.29
N ILE A 55 -10.70 8.06 -4.27
CA ILE A 55 -10.14 9.42 -4.32
C ILE A 55 -11.30 10.38 -4.18
N HIS A 56 -11.26 11.24 -3.17
CA HIS A 56 -12.23 12.28 -2.92
C HIS A 56 -11.58 13.65 -3.10
N LEU A 57 -12.21 14.51 -3.90
CA LEU A 57 -11.84 15.91 -3.99
C LEU A 57 -12.70 16.68 -2.99
N VAL A 58 -12.05 17.34 -2.05
CA VAL A 58 -12.72 18.20 -1.07
C VAL A 58 -12.51 19.67 -1.45
N PRO A 59 -13.54 20.53 -1.38
CA PRO A 59 -13.37 21.96 -1.56
C PRO A 59 -12.42 22.51 -0.48
N ARG A 60 -11.67 23.55 -0.84
CA ARG A 60 -10.77 24.25 0.08
C ARG A 60 -11.55 25.19 0.98
#